data_AF-A0A939BAN5-F1
#
_entry.id   AF-A0A939BAN5-F1
#
_cell.length_a   1.000
_cell.length_b   1.000
_cell.length_c   1.000
_cell.angle_alpha   90.00
_cell.angle_beta   90.00
_cell.angle_gamma   90.00
#
_symmetry.space_group_name_H-M   'P 1'
#
loop_
_entity.id
_entity.type
_entity.pdbx_description
1 polymer ?
#
loop_
_entity_poly.entity_id
_entity_poly.type
_entity_poly.pdbx_seq_one_letter_code
_entity_poly.pdbx_strand_id
1 'polypeptide(L)'
;MPVDKGDYAVVIAQYKGGQWYLRSIADTFSIVGFSLNDATLVDGRDVTDTVLEVSPAAGMSDGDAWVNRIGVAVGHHVLTHHDDYEMYIVRKDDGFNMAHTILVPGETYQAVINGTPEYEGHKVIDFQISKLDLSDATIIGKTIEDRGWWTDPDVNMTFRGLIQK
;
A
#
# COMPACT_ATOMS: atom_id res chain seq x y z
N MET A 1 3.23 8.13 22.20
CA MET A 1 3.75 9.43 21.71
C MET A 1 2.55 10.34 21.52
N PRO A 2 2.69 11.66 21.66
CA PRO A 2 1.60 12.57 21.32
C PRO A 2 1.18 12.38 19.86
N VAL A 3 -0.14 12.39 19.60
CA VAL A 3 -0.73 12.14 18.27
C VAL A 3 -1.51 13.36 17.75
N ASP A 4 -1.83 14.32 18.61
CA ASP A 4 -2.64 15.48 18.25
C ASP A 4 -1.77 16.66 17.81
N LYS A 5 -2.30 17.53 16.94
CA LYS A 5 -1.68 18.83 16.63
C LYS A 5 -1.52 19.64 17.92
N GLY A 6 -0.37 20.30 18.10
CA GLY A 6 -0.13 21.13 19.27
C GLY A 6 1.35 21.31 19.61
N ASP A 7 1.59 22.16 20.60
CA ASP A 7 2.93 22.40 21.15
C ASP A 7 3.21 21.40 22.27
N TYR A 8 4.37 20.75 22.16
CA TYR A 8 4.83 19.75 23.09
C TYR A 8 6.17 20.13 23.69
N ALA A 9 6.40 19.64 24.90
CA ALA A 9 7.67 19.78 25.60
C ALA A 9 8.18 18.41 26.02
N VAL A 10 9.46 18.16 25.77
CA VAL A 10 10.18 17.06 26.42
C VAL A 10 10.59 17.57 27.79
N VAL A 11 10.06 16.96 28.84
CA VAL A 11 10.27 17.42 30.21
C VAL A 11 11.09 16.42 31.02
N ILE A 12 11.91 16.94 31.94
CA ILE A 12 12.52 16.14 33.00
C ILE A 12 11.64 16.30 34.23
N ALA A 13 11.09 15.18 34.71
CA ALA A 13 10.24 15.15 35.88
C ALA A 13 10.84 14.24 36.97
N GLN A 14 10.58 14.59 38.23
CA GLN A 14 10.92 13.74 39.37
C GLN A 14 9.64 13.18 40.00
N TYR A 15 9.61 11.88 40.23
CA TYR A 15 8.56 11.24 41.02
C TYR A 15 8.92 11.26 42.51
N LYS A 16 8.07 11.85 43.35
CA LYS A 16 8.26 11.90 44.81
C LYS A 16 6.90 11.90 45.51
N GLY A 17 6.75 11.14 46.60
CA GLY A 17 5.53 11.18 47.42
C GLY A 17 4.24 10.85 46.67
N GLY A 18 4.30 10.01 45.62
CA GLY A 18 3.13 9.63 44.83
C GLY A 18 2.80 10.56 43.66
N GLN A 19 3.58 11.64 43.44
CA GLN A 19 3.31 12.65 42.43
C GLN A 19 4.54 12.95 41.56
N TRP A 20 4.28 13.41 40.33
CA TRP A 20 5.30 13.91 39.42
C TRP A 20 5.50 15.42 39.61
N TYR A 21 6.76 15.83 39.71
CA TYR A 21 7.16 17.24 39.77
C TYR A 21 8.02 17.59 38.56
N LEU A 22 7.59 18.58 37.79
CA LEU A 22 8.39 19.15 36.70
C LEU A 22 9.69 19.74 37.27
N ARG A 23 10.84 19.35 36.71
CA ARG A 23 12.15 19.88 37.10
C ARG A 23 12.70 20.85 36.07
N SER A 24 12.64 20.48 34.80
CA SER A 24 13.06 21.33 33.68
C SER A 24 12.37 20.92 32.39
N ILE A 25 12.41 21.83 31.42
CA ILE A 25 12.05 21.57 30.03
C ILE A 25 13.37 21.31 29.29
N ALA A 26 13.50 20.16 28.67
CA ALA A 26 14.68 19.78 27.90
C ALA A 26 14.60 20.28 26.46
N ASP A 27 13.41 20.22 25.86
CA ASP A 27 13.16 20.66 24.50
C ASP A 27 11.67 20.97 24.28
N THR A 28 11.35 21.70 23.21
CA THR A 28 9.98 21.97 22.76
C THR A 28 9.86 21.76 21.27
N PHE A 29 8.76 21.18 20.81
CA PHE A 29 8.47 20.97 19.40
C PHE A 29 6.98 21.14 19.14
N SER A 30 6.61 21.48 17.91
CA SER A 30 5.22 21.61 17.49
C SER A 30 4.87 20.50 16.51
N ILE A 31 3.75 19.81 16.75
CA ILE A 31 3.11 18.98 15.73
C ILE A 31 2.12 19.89 15.00
N VAL A 32 2.51 20.38 13.82
CA VAL A 32 1.69 21.28 13.00
C VAL A 32 0.65 20.54 12.13
N GLY A 33 0.84 19.22 11.95
CA GLY A 33 -0.03 18.35 11.19
C GLY A 33 0.73 17.18 10.57
N PHE A 34 0.00 16.18 10.07
CA PHE A 34 0.57 15.15 9.23
C PHE A 34 0.70 15.66 7.80
N SER A 35 1.75 15.23 7.07
CA SER A 35 2.06 15.73 5.73
C SER A 35 2.19 14.58 4.73
N LEU A 36 1.74 14.81 3.50
CA LEU A 36 1.89 13.88 2.37
C LEU A 36 3.22 14.03 1.61
N ASN A 37 4.15 14.89 2.06
CA ASN A 37 5.39 15.16 1.32
C ASN A 37 6.21 13.90 1.04
N ASP A 38 6.27 13.00 2.03
CA ASP A 38 6.99 11.72 1.94
C ASP A 38 6.06 10.54 1.62
N ALA A 39 4.87 10.81 1.09
CA ALA A 39 3.94 9.78 0.69
C ALA A 39 4.50 8.94 -0.47
N THR A 40 4.28 7.64 -0.38
CA THR A 40 4.64 6.62 -1.36
C THR A 40 3.43 5.75 -1.67
N LEU A 41 3.43 5.13 -2.85
CA LEU A 41 2.42 4.13 -3.23
C LEU A 41 2.90 2.74 -2.83
N VAL A 42 1.98 1.93 -2.32
CA VAL A 42 2.21 0.54 -1.92
C VAL A 42 1.11 -0.37 -2.48
N ASP A 43 1.39 -1.65 -2.64
CA ASP A 43 0.37 -2.63 -2.98
C ASP A 43 -0.42 -3.04 -1.72
N GLY A 44 -1.70 -2.68 -1.69
CA GLY A 44 -2.58 -2.92 -0.55
C GLY A 44 -2.12 -2.17 0.70
N ARG A 45 -1.64 -2.92 1.70
CA ARG A 45 -1.19 -2.39 3.00
C ARG A 45 0.24 -2.80 3.35
N ASP A 46 1.00 -3.36 2.41
CA ASP A 46 2.38 -3.75 2.65
C ASP A 46 3.32 -2.60 2.30
N VAL A 47 3.84 -1.91 3.32
CA VAL A 47 4.78 -0.79 3.13
C VAL A 47 6.09 -1.16 2.44
N THR A 48 6.39 -2.46 2.33
CA THR A 48 7.58 -2.95 1.64
C THR A 48 7.32 -3.31 0.18
N ASP A 49 6.05 -3.51 -0.19
CA ASP A 49 5.66 -3.82 -1.56
C ASP A 49 5.28 -2.54 -2.31
N THR A 50 6.23 -1.99 -3.06
CA THR A 50 6.02 -0.82 -3.91
C THR A 50 5.80 -1.19 -5.37
N VAL A 51 5.65 -2.49 -5.67
CA VAL A 51 5.55 -2.99 -7.04
C VAL A 51 4.09 -3.30 -7.37
N LEU A 52 3.51 -2.51 -8.29
CA LEU A 52 2.12 -2.66 -8.69
C LEU A 52 2.01 -3.62 -9.88
N GLU A 53 1.80 -4.91 -9.60
CA GLU A 53 1.74 -5.97 -10.64
C GLU A 53 0.31 -6.49 -10.86
N VAL A 54 -0.06 -6.76 -12.12
CA VAL A 54 -1.29 -7.47 -12.46
C VAL A 54 -1.01 -8.95 -12.67
N SER A 55 -1.77 -9.81 -11.98
CA SER A 55 -1.73 -11.25 -12.22
C SER A 55 -2.41 -11.58 -13.56
N PRO A 56 -1.86 -12.48 -14.39
CA PRO A 56 -2.48 -12.91 -15.64
C PRO A 56 -3.90 -13.46 -15.46
N ALA A 57 -4.20 -14.04 -14.30
CA ALA A 57 -5.50 -14.63 -13.98
C ALA A 57 -6.54 -13.60 -13.49
N ALA A 58 -6.09 -12.43 -13.01
CA ALA A 58 -6.98 -11.41 -12.45
C ALA A 58 -7.68 -10.56 -13.53
N GLY A 59 -7.24 -10.65 -14.79
CA GLY A 59 -7.69 -9.75 -15.85
C GLY A 59 -7.17 -8.32 -15.64
N MET A 60 -7.42 -7.44 -16.60
CA MET A 60 -7.11 -6.02 -16.43
C MET A 60 -8.26 -5.35 -15.69
N SER A 61 -7.96 -4.63 -14.60
CA SER A 61 -8.92 -3.89 -13.80
C SER A 61 -8.94 -2.41 -14.16
N ASP A 62 -10.07 -1.75 -13.92
CA ASP A 62 -10.22 -0.32 -14.15
C ASP A 62 -9.55 0.54 -13.05
N GLY A 63 -9.51 1.86 -13.26
CA GLY A 63 -8.91 2.80 -12.32
C GLY A 63 -9.53 2.76 -10.93
N ASP A 64 -10.83 2.48 -10.80
CA ASP A 64 -11.48 2.43 -9.47
C ASP A 64 -11.05 1.19 -8.68
N ALA A 65 -10.94 0.04 -9.35
CA ALA A 65 -10.38 -1.15 -8.73
C ALA A 65 -8.92 -0.92 -8.31
N TRP A 66 -8.13 -0.19 -9.11
CA TRP A 66 -6.77 0.18 -8.75
C TRP A 66 -6.71 1.18 -7.58
N VAL A 67 -7.60 2.16 -7.52
CA VAL A 67 -7.67 3.10 -6.38
C VAL A 67 -7.95 2.35 -5.08
N ASN A 68 -8.80 1.32 -5.11
CA ASN A 68 -9.09 0.50 -3.94
C ASN A 68 -7.96 -0.48 -3.56
N ARG A 69 -7.07 -0.80 -4.50
CA ARG A 69 -5.93 -1.69 -4.28
C ARG A 69 -4.69 -0.93 -3.81
N ILE A 70 -4.39 0.21 -4.43
CA ILE A 70 -3.18 0.97 -4.14
C ILE A 70 -3.34 1.65 -2.77
N GLY A 71 -2.43 1.34 -1.86
CA GLY A 71 -2.29 2.04 -0.60
C GLY A 71 -1.37 3.26 -0.73
N VAL A 72 -1.57 4.23 0.18
CA VAL A 72 -0.64 5.34 0.37
C VAL A 72 0.02 5.20 1.73
N ALA A 73 1.34 5.33 1.79
CA ALA A 73 2.10 5.24 3.03
C ALA A 73 3.04 6.44 3.22
N VAL A 74 3.16 6.91 4.46
CA VAL A 74 4.17 7.88 4.89
C VAL A 74 5.11 7.18 5.87
N GLY A 75 6.36 6.97 5.46
CA GLY A 75 7.30 6.13 6.20
C GLY A 75 6.79 4.69 6.33
N HIS A 76 6.65 4.18 7.57
CA HIS A 76 6.13 2.83 7.85
C HIS A 76 4.64 2.81 8.19
N HIS A 77 3.93 3.91 7.96
CA HIS A 77 2.51 4.03 8.28
C HIS A 77 1.66 4.08 7.02
N VAL A 78 0.77 3.09 6.84
CA VAL A 78 -0.23 3.07 5.78
C VAL A 78 -1.41 3.91 6.19
N LEU A 79 -1.74 4.89 5.35
CA LEU A 79 -2.88 5.78 5.49
C LEU A 79 -4.18 5.06 5.11
N THR A 80 -5.30 5.56 5.62
CA THR A 80 -6.64 5.04 5.37
C THR A 80 -7.35 5.92 4.35
N HIS A 81 -7.72 5.34 3.21
CA HIS A 81 -8.48 6.04 2.19
C HIS A 81 -9.85 6.52 2.73
N HIS A 82 -10.29 7.70 2.32
CA HIS A 82 -11.44 8.47 2.81
C HIS A 82 -11.31 9.08 4.21
N ASP A 83 -10.47 8.52 5.08
CA ASP A 83 -10.22 9.08 6.41
C ASP A 83 -9.03 10.04 6.39
N ASP A 84 -7.88 9.60 5.87
CA ASP A 84 -6.62 10.35 5.81
C ASP A 84 -6.39 11.03 4.45
N TYR A 85 -6.90 10.45 3.36
CA TYR A 85 -6.72 10.99 2.01
C TYR A 85 -7.82 10.55 1.04
N GLU A 86 -7.98 11.32 -0.03
CA GLU A 86 -8.72 10.96 -1.23
C GLU A 86 -7.73 10.78 -2.39
N MET A 87 -7.98 9.79 -3.25
CA MET A 87 -7.11 9.51 -4.40
C MET A 87 -7.89 9.26 -5.68
N TYR A 88 -7.32 9.72 -6.80
CA TYR A 88 -7.76 9.32 -8.14
C TYR A 88 -6.54 9.14 -9.06
N ILE A 89 -6.74 8.41 -10.15
CA ILE A 89 -5.68 8.11 -11.12
C ILE A 89 -5.95 8.86 -12.41
N VAL A 90 -4.91 9.48 -12.97
CA VAL A 90 -4.95 10.10 -14.29
C VAL A 90 -3.86 9.54 -15.19
N ARG A 91 -4.11 9.57 -16.51
CA ARG A 91 -3.06 9.34 -17.50
C ARG A 91 -2.10 10.52 -17.50
N LYS A 92 -0.79 10.23 -17.46
CA LYS A 92 0.26 11.25 -17.30
C LYS A 92 0.33 12.26 -18.46
N ASP A 93 0.07 11.80 -19.68
CA ASP A 93 0.31 12.61 -20.89
C ASP A 93 -0.77 13.69 -21.11
N ASP A 94 -2.01 13.43 -20.71
CA ASP A 94 -3.14 14.32 -21.00
C ASP A 94 -4.07 14.57 -19.80
N GLY A 95 -3.76 14.00 -18.63
CA GLY A 95 -4.55 14.16 -17.41
C GLY A 95 -5.92 13.48 -17.47
N PHE A 96 -6.17 12.59 -18.43
CA PHE A 96 -7.44 11.88 -18.53
C PHE A 96 -7.71 11.06 -17.27
N ASN A 97 -8.88 11.26 -16.65
CA ASN A 97 -9.28 10.52 -15.45
C ASN A 97 -9.54 9.05 -15.80
N MET A 98 -8.82 8.16 -15.13
CA MET A 98 -8.86 6.72 -15.40
C MET A 98 -9.99 5.98 -14.65
N ALA A 99 -10.88 6.69 -13.96
CA ALA A 99 -12.10 6.12 -13.40
C ALA A 99 -12.87 5.32 -14.47
N HIS A 100 -13.34 4.13 -14.12
CA HIS A 100 -14.02 3.19 -15.01
C HIS A 100 -13.26 2.84 -16.31
N THR A 101 -11.97 3.15 -16.41
CA THR A 101 -11.12 2.88 -17.58
C THR A 101 -10.04 1.89 -17.21
N ILE A 102 -9.82 0.89 -18.07
CA ILE A 102 -8.77 -0.11 -17.87
C ILE A 102 -7.39 0.55 -17.91
N LEU A 103 -6.56 0.27 -16.90
CA LEU A 103 -5.16 0.64 -16.93
C LEU A 103 -4.37 -0.42 -17.69
N VAL A 104 -3.53 0.04 -18.61
CA VAL A 104 -2.74 -0.80 -19.51
C VAL A 104 -1.35 -1.02 -18.91
N PRO A 105 -0.90 -2.28 -18.73
CA PRO A 105 0.44 -2.54 -18.24
C PRO A 105 1.53 -1.95 -19.14
N GLY A 106 2.54 -1.33 -18.53
CA GLY A 106 3.65 -0.64 -19.21
C GLY A 106 3.39 0.84 -19.54
N GLU A 107 2.16 1.33 -19.40
CA GLU A 107 1.88 2.77 -19.44
C GLU A 107 2.19 3.44 -18.09
N THR A 108 2.49 4.74 -18.14
CA THR A 108 2.73 5.55 -16.93
C THR A 108 1.49 6.37 -16.58
N TYR A 109 1.06 6.24 -15.34
CA TYR A 109 -0.07 6.96 -14.76
C TYR A 109 0.40 7.85 -13.61
N GLN A 110 -0.48 8.74 -13.15
CA GLN A 110 -0.25 9.53 -11.96
C GLN A 110 -1.36 9.27 -10.94
N ALA A 111 -0.98 8.91 -9.72
CA ALA A 111 -1.86 8.90 -8.57
C ALA A 111 -1.88 10.32 -7.99
N VAL A 112 -3.05 10.94 -7.98
CA VAL A 112 -3.26 12.26 -7.38
C VAL A 112 -3.90 12.06 -6.02
N ILE A 113 -3.16 12.43 -4.97
CA ILE A 113 -3.49 12.19 -3.57
C ILE A 113 -3.74 13.55 -2.92
N ASN A 114 -4.93 13.74 -2.39
CA ASN A 114 -5.32 14.93 -1.63
C ASN A 114 -5.58 14.49 -0.21
N GLY A 115 -4.87 15.07 0.74
CA GLY A 115 -5.07 14.71 2.13
C GLY A 115 -6.32 15.40 2.70
N THR A 116 -6.97 14.73 3.65
CA THR A 116 -8.15 15.23 4.37
C THR A 116 -7.69 16.16 5.52
N PRO A 117 -8.58 16.79 6.32
CA PRO A 117 -8.18 17.82 7.30
C PRO A 117 -7.10 17.40 8.33
N GLU A 118 -6.90 16.11 8.56
CA GLU A 118 -5.90 15.56 9.48
C GLU A 118 -4.52 15.42 8.81
N TYR A 119 -4.50 15.12 7.51
CA TYR A 119 -3.32 15.08 6.65
C TYR A 119 -3.39 16.22 5.63
N GLU A 120 -2.96 17.43 5.97
CA GLU A 120 -3.03 18.54 5.01
C GLU A 120 -1.99 18.36 3.88
N GLY A 121 -2.41 18.55 2.62
CA GLY A 121 -1.50 18.61 1.48
C GLY A 121 -2.01 17.95 0.21
N HIS A 122 -1.18 18.02 -0.82
CA HIS A 122 -1.42 17.46 -2.14
C HIS A 122 -0.14 16.80 -2.64
N LYS A 123 -0.26 15.60 -3.19
CA LYS A 123 0.86 14.85 -3.76
C LYS A 123 0.45 14.22 -5.08
N VAL A 124 1.35 14.26 -6.05
CA VAL A 124 1.23 13.51 -7.30
C VAL A 124 2.40 12.54 -7.37
N ILE A 125 2.10 11.27 -7.63
CA ILE A 125 3.11 10.22 -7.73
C ILE A 125 2.94 9.51 -9.07
N ASP A 126 3.99 9.50 -9.87
CA ASP A 126 4.04 8.72 -11.10
C ASP A 126 4.22 7.24 -10.77
N PHE A 127 3.48 6.37 -11.46
CA PHE A 127 3.64 4.93 -11.31
C PHE A 127 3.36 4.19 -12.62
N GLN A 128 3.78 2.94 -12.67
CA GLN A 128 3.48 2.02 -13.76
C GLN A 128 2.89 0.74 -13.19
N ILE A 129 1.99 0.14 -13.96
CA ILE A 129 1.51 -1.22 -13.68
C ILE A 129 2.32 -2.17 -14.54
N SER A 130 2.90 -3.18 -13.90
CA SER A 130 3.65 -4.22 -14.58
C SER A 130 2.82 -5.49 -14.69
N LYS A 131 3.15 -6.34 -15.65
CA LYS A 131 2.66 -7.72 -15.62
C LYS A 131 3.46 -8.48 -14.57
N LEU A 132 2.78 -9.29 -13.77
CA LEU A 132 3.44 -10.19 -12.83
C LEU A 132 4.40 -11.10 -13.60
N ASP A 133 5.70 -10.92 -13.35
CA ASP A 133 6.74 -11.80 -13.87
C ASP A 133 6.88 -13.02 -12.96
N LEU A 134 6.71 -14.20 -13.56
CA LEU A 134 6.79 -15.51 -12.91
C LEU A 134 7.95 -16.35 -13.47
N SER A 135 8.87 -15.75 -14.23
CA SER A 135 10.00 -16.46 -14.84
C SER A 135 10.87 -17.21 -13.83
N ASP A 136 11.06 -16.64 -12.63
CA ASP A 136 11.80 -17.23 -11.52
C ASP A 136 10.89 -17.86 -10.44
N ALA A 137 9.58 -17.92 -10.67
CA ALA A 137 8.65 -18.38 -9.65
C ALA A 137 8.80 -19.89 -9.43
N THR A 138 8.88 -20.29 -8.17
CA THR A 138 8.94 -21.71 -7.80
C THR A 138 7.55 -22.19 -7.44
N ILE A 139 7.15 -23.29 -8.06
CA ILE A 139 5.90 -23.95 -7.73
C ILE A 139 6.12 -24.80 -6.46
N ILE A 140 5.44 -24.45 -5.38
CA ILE A 140 5.44 -25.20 -4.13
C ILE A 140 4.10 -25.95 -4.05
N GLY A 141 4.14 -27.24 -4.37
CA GLY A 141 2.95 -28.08 -4.33
C GLY A 141 3.30 -29.55 -4.14
N LYS A 142 2.31 -30.31 -3.67
CA LYS A 142 2.40 -31.76 -3.56
C LYS A 142 1.58 -32.35 -4.70
N THR A 143 2.23 -33.13 -5.56
CA THR A 143 1.52 -33.96 -6.54
C THR A 143 0.62 -34.94 -5.80
N ILE A 144 -0.69 -34.88 -6.05
CA ILE A 144 -1.63 -35.90 -5.59
C ILE A 144 -1.83 -36.86 -6.76
N GLU A 145 -1.28 -38.07 -6.66
CA GLU A 145 -1.64 -39.17 -7.56
C GLU A 145 -3.07 -39.61 -7.20
N ASP A 146 -4.04 -39.29 -8.04
CA ASP A 146 -5.37 -39.91 -7.93
C ASP A 146 -5.34 -41.24 -8.69
N ARG A 147 -5.07 -42.34 -7.97
CA ARG A 147 -5.18 -43.68 -8.56
C ARG A 147 -6.65 -44.08 -8.57
N GLY A 148 -7.33 -43.76 -9.66
CA GLY A 148 -8.57 -44.42 -10.00
C GLY A 148 -8.38 -45.94 -10.03
N TRP A 149 -9.35 -46.70 -9.53
CA TRP A 149 -9.30 -48.17 -9.46
C TRP A 149 -9.43 -48.88 -10.82
N TRP A 150 -9.20 -48.15 -11.91
CA TRP A 150 -9.16 -48.67 -13.27
C TRP A 150 -7.91 -48.10 -13.94
N THR A 151 -7.04 -49.00 -14.41
CA THR A 151 -5.82 -48.68 -15.15
C THR A 151 -6.17 -48.07 -16.50
N ASP A 152 -6.43 -46.77 -16.51
CA ASP A 152 -6.30 -45.93 -17.70
C ASP A 152 -4.82 -45.46 -17.75
N PRO A 153 -4.07 -45.69 -18.86
CA PRO A 153 -2.67 -45.26 -18.97
C PRO A 153 -2.48 -43.73 -18.93
N ASP A 154 -3.57 -42.96 -19.04
CA ASP A 154 -3.55 -41.50 -18.91
C ASP A 154 -3.88 -41.08 -17.47
N VAL A 155 -2.86 -41.11 -16.60
CA VAL A 155 -2.97 -40.52 -15.26
C VAL A 155 -3.23 -39.02 -15.40
N ASN A 156 -4.47 -38.60 -15.14
CA ASN A 156 -4.82 -37.18 -14.98
C ASN A 156 -4.15 -36.64 -13.71
N MET A 157 -2.91 -36.19 -13.82
CA MET A 157 -2.20 -35.51 -12.74
C MET A 157 -2.78 -34.11 -12.58
N THR A 158 -3.69 -33.94 -11.63
CA THR A 158 -4.20 -32.60 -11.30
C THR A 158 -3.22 -31.92 -10.35
N PHE A 159 -2.53 -30.90 -10.82
CA PHE A 159 -1.64 -30.11 -9.98
C PHE A 159 -2.44 -29.09 -9.16
N ARG A 160 -2.27 -29.10 -7.84
CA ARG A 160 -2.72 -28.02 -6.93
C ARG A 160 -1.51 -27.57 -6.13
N GLY A 161 -0.96 -26.41 -6.46
CA GLY A 161 0.18 -25.84 -5.74
C GLY A 161 0.07 -24.33 -5.63
N LEU A 162 0.78 -23.79 -4.65
CA LEU A 162 0.98 -22.36 -4.44
C LEU A 162 2.23 -21.94 -5.23
N ILE A 163 2.19 -20.75 -5.82
CA ILE A 163 3.35 -20.16 -6.48
C ILE A 163 3.99 -19.21 -5.47
N GLN A 164 5.29 -19.38 -5.19
CA GLN A 164 6.08 -18.46 -4.38
C GLN A 164 7.12 -17.77 -5.27
N LYS A 165 7.16 -16.43 -5.19
CA LYS A 165 8.19 -15.57 -5.78
C LYS A 165 9.16 -15.17 -4.68
#